data_AF-A0ABD3BHR6-F1
#
_entry.id   AF-A0ABD3BHR6-F1
#
_cell.length_a   1.000
_cell.length_b   1.000
_cell.length_c   1.000
_cell.angle_alpha   90.00
_cell.angle_beta   90.00
_cell.angle_gamma   90.00
#
_symmetry.space_group_name_H-M   'P 1'
#
loop_
_entity.id
_entity.type
_entity.pdbx_description
1 polymer ?
#
loop_
_entity_poly.entity_id
_entity_poly.type
_entity_poly.pdbx_seq_one_letter_code
_entity_poly.pdbx_strand_id
1 'polypeptide(L)'
;MAIFHTSIVSILVFIIFLSITSSLTGHKLNDNDIKRLCAKTNNSKRCYKLIKPDHHLSNVDSKGLFNGLVDKASREAKNIQSELNSFPKTTHYSKLRNEYNLCSKKYNDAIHKLEISKDEIE
;
A
#
# COMPACT_ATOMS: atom_id res chain seq x y z
N MET A 1 -36.24 25.42 -41.07
CA MET A 1 -34.81 25.08 -41.01
C MET A 1 -34.42 24.78 -39.56
N ALA A 2 -34.50 23.52 -39.13
CA ALA A 2 -34.31 23.13 -37.73
C ALA A 2 -33.42 21.89 -37.57
N ILE A 3 -32.36 21.77 -38.37
CA ILE A 3 -31.49 20.58 -38.40
C ILE A 3 -30.09 20.87 -37.83
N PHE A 4 -29.72 22.15 -37.62
CA PHE A 4 -28.36 22.53 -37.18
C PHE A 4 -28.20 22.63 -35.65
N HIS A 5 -29.28 22.76 -34.87
CA HIS A 5 -29.19 22.93 -33.42
C HIS A 5 -28.88 21.63 -32.66
N THR A 6 -29.31 20.47 -33.16
CA THR A 6 -29.09 19.16 -32.52
C THR A 6 -27.64 18.67 -32.67
N SER A 7 -26.94 19.14 -33.72
CA SER A 7 -25.57 18.75 -34.05
C SER A 7 -24.54 19.39 -33.10
N ILE A 8 -24.68 20.68 -32.81
CA ILE A 8 -23.74 21.40 -31.91
C ILE A 8 -23.84 20.88 -30.47
N VAL A 9 -25.06 20.61 -29.99
CA VAL A 9 -25.29 20.06 -28.64
C VAL A 9 -24.68 18.67 -28.52
N SER A 10 -24.82 17.82 -29.54
CA SER A 10 -24.22 16.47 -29.54
C SER A 10 -22.69 16.52 -29.55
N ILE A 11 -22.09 17.44 -30.31
CA ILE A 11 -20.62 17.62 -30.36
C ILE A 11 -20.09 18.12 -29.01
N LEU A 12 -20.76 19.08 -28.38
CA LEU A 12 -20.37 19.59 -27.06
C LEU A 12 -20.44 18.50 -25.99
N VAL A 13 -21.49 17.68 -25.99
CA VAL A 13 -21.62 16.53 -25.08
C VAL A 13 -20.48 15.53 -25.31
N PHE A 14 -20.12 15.24 -26.57
CA PHE A 14 -19.00 14.35 -26.89
C PHE A 14 -17.64 14.88 -26.41
N ILE A 15 -17.38 16.18 -26.56
CA ILE A 15 -16.14 16.82 -26.07
C ILE A 15 -16.09 16.79 -24.54
N ILE A 16 -17.22 17.01 -23.86
CA ILE A 16 -17.31 16.91 -22.40
C ILE A 16 -17.02 15.46 -21.95
N PHE A 17 -17.60 14.46 -22.62
CA PHE A 17 -17.33 13.05 -22.32
C PHE A 17 -15.86 12.66 -22.55
N LEU A 18 -15.21 13.15 -23.61
CA LEU A 18 -13.78 12.93 -23.87
C LEU A 18 -12.87 13.68 -22.88
N SER A 19 -13.34 14.78 -22.30
CA SER A 19 -12.59 15.52 -21.26
C SER A 19 -12.63 14.81 -19.89
N ILE A 20 -13.69 14.03 -19.62
CA ILE A 20 -13.87 13.30 -18.36
C ILE A 20 -13.01 12.02 -18.32
N THR A 21 -12.66 11.43 -19.47
CA THR A 21 -11.90 10.16 -19.52
C THR A 21 -10.41 10.29 -19.22
N SER A 22 -9.86 11.50 -19.04
CA SER A 22 -8.41 11.72 -18.99
C SER A 22 -7.77 11.64 -17.60
N SER A 23 -8.50 11.28 -16.52
CA SER A 23 -7.93 11.26 -15.16
C SER A 23 -8.01 9.93 -14.41
N LEU A 24 -8.55 8.88 -15.03
CA LEU A 24 -8.74 7.57 -14.39
C LEU A 24 -7.77 6.49 -14.90
N THR A 25 -6.54 6.86 -15.24
CA THR A 25 -5.46 5.89 -15.43
C THR A 25 -4.40 6.17 -14.38
N GLY A 26 -4.35 5.31 -13.34
CA GLY A 26 -3.30 5.38 -12.33
C GLY A 26 -1.94 5.38 -13.02
N HIS A 27 -1.17 6.45 -12.84
CA HIS A 27 0.16 6.54 -13.41
C HIS A 27 1.05 5.50 -12.73
N LYS A 28 1.43 4.46 -13.48
CA LYS A 28 2.40 3.47 -13.03
C LYS A 28 3.68 4.18 -12.62
N LEU A 29 4.19 3.86 -11.43
CA LEU A 29 5.44 4.43 -10.94
C LEU A 29 6.62 3.95 -11.79
N ASN A 30 7.44 4.90 -12.24
CA ASN A 30 8.70 4.57 -12.90
C ASN A 30 9.85 4.47 -11.88
N ASP A 31 11.03 4.07 -12.35
CA ASP A 31 12.23 3.90 -11.52
C ASP A 31 12.64 5.18 -10.77
N ASN A 32 12.44 6.35 -11.37
CA ASN A 32 12.75 7.65 -10.76
C ASN A 32 11.74 8.03 -9.67
N ASP A 33 10.47 7.67 -9.82
CA ASP A 33 9.46 7.88 -8.80
C ASP A 33 9.76 7.02 -7.57
N ILE A 34 10.12 5.75 -7.77
CA ILE A 34 10.57 4.86 -6.70
C ILE A 34 11.83 5.43 -6.02
N LYS A 35 12.78 6.04 -6.76
CA LYS A 35 14.00 6.64 -6.17
C LYS A 35 13.63 7.78 -5.26
N ARG A 36 12.75 8.65 -5.74
CA ARG A 36 12.27 9.82 -5.02
C ARG A 36 11.50 9.42 -3.76
N LEU A 37 10.67 8.38 -3.83
CA LEU A 37 9.99 7.81 -2.69
C LEU A 37 10.98 7.27 -1.66
N CYS A 38 11.91 6.40 -2.08
CA CYS A 38 12.87 5.77 -1.18
C CYS A 38 13.86 6.76 -0.55
N ALA A 39 14.18 7.86 -1.23
CA ALA A 39 15.00 8.93 -0.67
C ALA A 39 14.37 9.61 0.55
N LYS A 40 13.03 9.54 0.70
CA LYS A 40 12.31 10.07 1.88
C LYS A 40 12.28 9.11 3.06
N THR A 41 12.81 7.91 2.93
CA THR A 41 12.82 6.90 4.00
C THR A 41 14.15 6.90 4.74
N ASN A 42 14.13 6.48 6.01
CA ASN A 42 15.35 6.32 6.82
C ASN A 42 16.36 5.32 6.24
N ASN A 43 15.94 4.47 5.29
CA ASN A 43 16.83 3.52 4.64
C ASN A 43 16.48 3.38 3.15
N SER A 44 16.98 4.33 2.36
CA SER A 44 16.75 4.40 0.92
C SER A 44 17.15 3.11 0.19
N LYS A 45 18.30 2.52 0.52
CA LYS A 45 18.79 1.27 -0.09
C LYS A 45 17.86 0.09 0.19
N ARG A 46 17.38 -0.05 1.44
CA ARG A 46 16.45 -1.14 1.81
C ARG A 46 15.08 -0.94 1.16
N CYS A 47 14.57 0.29 1.14
CA CYS A 47 13.33 0.61 0.42
C CYS A 47 13.43 0.21 -1.06
N TYR A 48 14.52 0.58 -1.73
CA TYR A 48 14.70 0.29 -3.15
C TYR A 48 14.75 -1.22 -3.44
N LYS A 49 15.49 -1.96 -2.62
CA LYS A 49 15.58 -3.42 -2.70
C LYS A 49 14.28 -4.13 -2.36
N LEU A 50 13.39 -3.51 -1.59
CA LEU A 50 12.12 -4.09 -1.21
C LEU A 50 11.09 -3.98 -2.34
N ILE A 51 11.11 -2.87 -3.09
CA ILE A 51 10.15 -2.55 -4.15
C ILE A 51 10.59 -3.10 -5.51
N LYS A 52 11.83 -2.83 -5.94
CA LYS A 52 12.25 -3.05 -7.34
C LYS A 52 12.24 -4.52 -7.80
N PRO A 53 12.69 -5.50 -7.02
CA PRO A 53 12.65 -6.90 -7.43
C PRO A 53 11.24 -7.48 -7.48
N ASP A 54 10.27 -6.83 -6.84
CA ASP A 54 8.92 -7.32 -6.70
C ASP A 54 8.05 -6.74 -7.83
N HIS A 55 7.74 -7.56 -8.84
CA HIS A 55 6.93 -7.13 -9.99
C HIS A 55 5.52 -6.66 -9.59
N HIS A 56 5.00 -7.14 -8.46
CA HIS A 56 3.70 -6.70 -7.93
C HIS A 56 3.78 -5.31 -7.27
N LEU A 57 4.98 -4.84 -6.90
CA LEU A 57 5.20 -3.51 -6.33
C LEU A 57 5.77 -2.50 -7.34
N SER A 58 6.49 -2.97 -8.35
CA SER A 58 7.16 -2.11 -9.34
C SER A 58 6.34 -1.83 -10.61
N ASN A 59 5.17 -2.46 -10.76
CA ASN A 59 4.29 -2.32 -11.93
C ASN A 59 2.91 -1.75 -11.59
N VAL A 60 2.81 -0.97 -10.52
CA VAL A 60 1.55 -0.44 -9.99
C VAL A 60 1.62 1.09 -9.86
N ASP A 61 0.45 1.71 -9.72
CA ASP A 61 0.35 3.11 -9.31
C ASP A 61 0.70 3.29 -7.82
N SER A 62 0.67 4.52 -7.34
CA SER A 62 0.97 4.83 -5.93
C SER A 62 0.05 4.09 -4.94
N LYS A 63 -1.22 3.89 -5.29
CA LYS A 63 -2.20 3.18 -4.42
C LYS A 63 -1.88 1.70 -4.36
N GLY A 64 -1.62 1.07 -5.50
CA GLY A 64 -1.18 -0.33 -5.57
C GLY A 64 0.15 -0.55 -4.86
N LEU A 65 1.10 0.39 -4.96
CA LEU A 65 2.37 0.30 -4.24
C LEU A 65 2.14 0.38 -2.73
N PHE A 66 1.33 1.33 -2.27
CA PHE A 66 0.98 1.45 -0.85
C PHE A 66 0.33 0.16 -0.33
N ASN A 67 -0.71 -0.33 -1.00
CA ASN A 67 -1.42 -1.55 -0.61
C ASN A 67 -0.48 -2.76 -0.55
N GLY A 68 0.38 -2.93 -1.56
CA GLY A 68 1.34 -4.03 -1.59
C GLY A 68 2.40 -3.94 -0.48
N LEU A 69 2.86 -2.72 -0.14
CA LEU A 69 3.80 -2.49 0.97
C LEU A 69 3.14 -2.80 2.32
N VAL A 70 1.90 -2.35 2.51
CA VAL A 70 1.13 -2.65 3.73
C VAL A 70 0.89 -4.15 3.87
N ASP A 71 0.48 -4.83 2.80
CA ASP A 71 0.28 -6.29 2.82
C ASP A 71 1.56 -7.05 3.17
N LYS A 72 2.71 -6.60 2.64
CA LYS A 72 4.01 -7.18 2.96
C LYS A 72 4.38 -6.95 4.43
N ALA A 73 4.17 -5.75 4.94
CA ALA A 73 4.41 -5.42 6.34
C ALA A 73 3.49 -6.21 7.28
N SER A 74 2.20 -6.35 6.94
CA SER A 74 1.23 -7.12 7.71
C SER A 74 1.56 -8.60 7.75
N ARG A 75 1.98 -9.20 6.63
CA ARG A 75 2.43 -10.60 6.60
C ARG A 75 3.65 -10.82 7.49
N GLU A 76 4.66 -9.96 7.39
CA GLU A 76 5.86 -10.05 8.22
C GLU A 76 5.53 -9.88 9.71
N ALA A 77 4.67 -8.91 10.05
CA ALA A 77 4.22 -8.69 11.42
C ALA A 77 3.45 -9.89 11.98
N LYS A 78 2.58 -10.53 11.18
CA LYS A 78 1.85 -11.75 11.56
C LYS A 78 2.80 -12.93 11.81
N ASN A 79 3.84 -13.09 10.99
CA ASN A 79 4.87 -14.12 11.21
C ASN A 79 5.61 -13.91 12.54
N ILE A 80 6.08 -12.69 12.79
CA ILE A 80 6.78 -12.35 14.04
C ILE A 80 5.85 -12.53 15.25
N GLN A 81 4.59 -12.10 15.15
CA GLN A 81 3.61 -12.30 16.20
C GLN A 81 3.39 -13.79 16.51
N SER A 82 3.31 -14.63 15.48
CA SER A 82 3.18 -16.08 15.62
C SER A 82 4.36 -16.68 16.39
N GLU A 83 5.59 -16.28 16.04
CA GLU A 83 6.80 -16.68 16.77
C GLU A 83 6.76 -16.21 18.22
N LEU A 84 6.43 -14.94 18.48
CA LEU A 84 6.29 -14.38 19.82
C LEU A 84 5.22 -15.06 20.66
N ASN A 85 4.16 -15.60 20.05
CA ASN A 85 3.14 -16.41 20.75
C ASN A 85 3.63 -17.82 21.09
N SER A 86 4.68 -18.31 20.41
CA SER A 86 5.25 -19.64 20.64
C SER A 86 6.26 -19.64 21.80
N PHE A 87 7.08 -18.60 21.95
CA PHE A 87 8.15 -18.54 22.95
C PHE A 87 7.69 -18.59 24.43
N PRO A 88 6.56 -17.98 24.83
CA PRO A 88 5.99 -18.12 26.17
C PRO A 88 5.79 -19.58 26.61
N LYS A 89 5.52 -20.48 25.66
CA LYS A 89 5.25 -21.90 25.91
C LYS A 89 6.54 -22.70 26.18
N THR A 90 7.68 -22.20 25.72
CA THR A 90 8.97 -22.90 25.79
C THR A 90 9.89 -22.35 26.88
N THR A 91 9.61 -21.16 27.42
CA THR A 91 10.43 -20.54 28.47
C THR A 91 9.95 -20.83 29.89
N HIS A 92 10.89 -21.12 30.79
CA HIS A 92 10.67 -21.27 32.24
C HIS A 92 10.78 -19.94 33.01
N TYR A 93 11.27 -18.87 32.38
CA TYR A 93 11.48 -17.58 33.03
C TYR A 93 10.23 -16.70 32.92
N SER A 94 9.60 -16.40 34.06
CA SER A 94 8.37 -15.59 34.12
C SER A 94 8.56 -14.18 33.53
N LYS A 95 9.70 -13.53 33.80
CA LYS A 95 10.01 -12.21 33.22
C LYS A 95 10.04 -12.28 31.69
N LEU A 96 10.77 -13.25 31.13
CA LEU A 96 10.90 -13.40 29.69
C LEU A 96 9.55 -13.76 29.02
N ARG A 97 8.73 -14.58 29.68
CA ARG A 97 7.36 -14.87 29.25
C ARG A 97 6.51 -13.60 29.13
N ASN A 98 6.60 -12.71 30.12
CA ASN A 98 5.86 -11.46 30.12
C ASN A 98 6.32 -10.52 28.99
N GLU A 99 7.63 -10.45 28.73
CA GLU A 99 8.19 -9.65 27.62
C GLU A 99 7.69 -10.16 26.26
N TYR A 100 7.71 -11.48 26.02
CA TYR A 100 7.18 -12.04 24.77
C TYR A 100 5.69 -11.76 24.58
N ASN A 101 4.89 -11.92 25.64
CA ASN A 101 3.45 -11.60 25.61
C ASN A 101 3.21 -10.11 25.30
N LEU A 102 4.00 -9.22 25.92
CA LEU A 102 3.92 -7.79 25.67
C LEU A 102 4.28 -7.46 24.21
N CYS A 103 5.36 -8.04 23.68
CA CYS A 103 5.75 -7.85 22.28
C CYS A 103 4.67 -8.39 21.33
N SER A 104 4.12 -9.58 21.58
CA SER A 104 3.04 -10.14 20.76
C SER A 104 1.82 -9.20 20.71
N LYS A 105 1.43 -8.61 21.85
CA LYS A 105 0.35 -7.62 21.89
C LYS A 105 0.67 -6.38 21.05
N LYS A 106 1.90 -5.86 21.13
CA LYS A 106 2.31 -4.71 20.30
C LYS A 106 2.29 -5.03 18.81
N TYR A 107 2.65 -6.25 18.41
CA TYR A 107 2.53 -6.69 17.02
C TYR A 107 1.06 -6.83 16.58
N ASN A 108 0.17 -7.31 17.46
CA ASN A 108 -1.26 -7.32 17.19
C ASN A 108 -1.80 -5.92 16.89
N ASP A 109 -1.43 -4.95 17.72
CA ASP A 109 -1.85 -3.55 17.55
C ASP A 109 -1.26 -2.95 16.27
N ALA A 110 -0.02 -3.30 15.92
CA ALA A 110 0.61 -2.87 14.67
C ALA A 110 -0.08 -3.45 13.43
N ILE A 111 -0.43 -4.73 13.46
CA ILE A 111 -1.18 -5.40 12.37
C ILE A 111 -2.53 -4.71 12.16
N HIS A 112 -3.26 -4.45 13.24
CA HIS A 112 -4.56 -3.77 13.16
C HIS A 112 -4.44 -2.37 12.54
N LYS A 113 -3.42 -1.58 12.93
CA LYS A 113 -3.17 -0.26 12.34
C LYS A 113 -2.81 -0.34 10.86
N LEU A 114 -2.04 -1.35 10.46
CA LEU A 114 -1.72 -1.58 9.05
C LEU A 114 -2.98 -1.91 8.25
N GLU A 115 -3.86 -2.76 8.79
CA GLU A 115 -5.13 -3.11 8.13
C GLU A 115 -6.04 -1.89 7.97
N ILE A 116 -6.23 -1.08 9.02
CA ILE A 116 -7.00 0.19 8.96
C ILE A 116 -6.42 1.15 7.91
N SER A 117 -5.09 1.25 7.82
CA SER A 117 -4.46 2.18 6.88
C SER A 117 -4.78 1.90 5.40
N LYS A 118 -5.21 0.67 5.08
CA LYS A 118 -5.69 0.34 3.72
C LYS A 118 -7.05 0.96 3.45
N ASP A 119 -7.96 0.88 4.42
CA ASP A 119 -9.32 1.39 4.31
C ASP A 119 -9.34 2.93 4.21
N GLU A 120 -8.36 3.62 4.82
CA GLU A 120 -8.23 5.08 4.75
C GLU A 120 -7.79 5.62 3.38
N ILE A 121 -7.29 4.76 2.48
CA ILE A 121 -6.81 5.13 1.13
C ILE A 121 -7.77 4.62 0.03
N GLU A 122 -8.89 3.99 0.42
CA GLU A 122 -9.96 3.62 -0.51
C GLU A 122 -10.71 4.82 -1.08
#